data_AF-A0AAW8RL02-F1
#
_entry.id   AF-A0AAW8RL02-F1
#
_cell.length_a   1.000
_cell.length_b   1.000
_cell.length_c   1.000
_cell.angle_alpha   90.00
_cell.angle_beta   90.00
_cell.angle_gamma   90.00
#
_symmetry.space_group_name_H-M   'P 1'
#
loop_
_entity.id
_entity.type
_entity.pdbx_description
1 polymer ?
#
loop_
_entity_poly.entity_id
_entity_poly.type
_entity_poly.pdbx_seq_one_letter_code
_entity_poly.pdbx_strand_id
1 'polypeptide(L)' 'GISFDFKLKEGPSRTRNAIALLKVLNYPKSIVEQAQKESLLFDEQRQWYPFD' A
#
# COMPACT_ATOMS: atom_id res chain seq x y z
N GLY A 1 -9.14 6.03 -12.83
CA GLY A 1 -9.20 4.56 -12.73
C GLY A 1 -7.80 4.01 -12.51
N ILE A 2 -7.67 2.75 -12.10
CA ILE A 2 -6.38 2.04 -12.01
C ILE A 2 -6.15 1.29 -13.33
N SER A 3 -4.91 1.30 -13.82
CA SER A 3 -4.48 0.51 -14.98
C SER A 3 -3.43 -0.50 -14.54
N PHE A 4 -3.51 -1.72 -15.07
CA PHE A 4 -2.56 -2.80 -14.83
C PHE A 4 -1.86 -3.14 -16.13
N ASP A 5 -0.54 -3.36 -16.07
CA ASP A 5 0.24 -3.82 -17.22
C ASP A 5 0.20 -5.35 -17.37
N PHE A 6 -0.33 -6.07 -16.37
CA PHE A 6 -0.44 -7.54 -16.31
C PHE A 6 0.88 -8.27 -16.54
N LYS A 7 2.01 -7.65 -16.19
CA LYS A 7 3.35 -8.23 -16.36
C LYS A 7 3.89 -8.77 -15.04
N LEU A 8 4.54 -9.93 -15.11
CA LEU A 8 5.40 -10.40 -14.02
C LEU A 8 6.70 -9.59 -14.04
N LYS A 9 7.09 -9.05 -12.88
CA LYS A 9 8.31 -8.28 -12.69
C LYS A 9 9.19 -8.97 -11.66
N GLU A 10 10.49 -8.92 -11.87
CA GLU A 10 11.44 -9.54 -10.95
C GLU A 10 11.58 -8.76 -9.65
N GLY A 11 11.81 -9.51 -8.57
CA GLY A 11 12.02 -8.96 -7.23
C GLY A 11 10.72 -8.58 -6.49
N PRO A 12 10.86 -8.08 -5.26
CA PRO A 12 9.72 -7.69 -4.45
C PRO A 12 9.01 -6.47 -5.04
N SER A 13 7.67 -6.47 -4.98
CA SER A 13 6.89 -5.29 -5.38
C SER A 13 7.22 -4.10 -4.48
N ARG A 14 7.57 -2.98 -5.11
CA ARG A 14 7.76 -1.68 -4.43
C ARG A 14 6.53 -0.79 -4.51
N THR A 15 5.51 -1.23 -5.26
CA THR A 15 4.29 -0.47 -5.49
C THR A 15 3.26 -0.75 -4.42
N ARG A 16 2.39 0.23 -4.14
CA ARG A 16 1.28 0.11 -3.18
C ARG A 16 -0.06 -0.12 -3.87
N ASN A 17 -0.06 -0.98 -4.89
CA ASN A 17 -1.21 -1.27 -5.75
C ASN A 17 -2.42 -1.78 -4.94
N ALA A 18 -2.18 -2.61 -3.91
CA ALA A 18 -3.25 -3.10 -3.04
C ALA A 18 -3.95 -1.96 -2.27
N ILE A 19 -3.20 -1.00 -1.75
CA ILE A 19 -3.75 0.18 -1.05
C ILE A 19 -4.51 1.08 -2.04
N ALA A 20 -3.99 1.24 -3.27
CA ALA A 20 -4.69 1.97 -4.32
C ALA A 20 -6.04 1.33 -4.66
N LEU A 21 -6.13 -0.01 -4.64
CA LEU A 21 -7.37 -0.75 -4.90
C LEU A 21 -8.48 -0.39 -3.90
N LEU A 22 -8.15 -0.13 -2.63
CA LEU A 22 -9.12 0.25 -1.61
C LEU A 22 -9.91 1.51 -2.00
N LYS A 23 -9.26 2.48 -2.67
CA LYS A 23 -9.94 3.68 -3.20
C LYS A 23 -10.93 3.33 -4.31
N VAL A 24 -10.56 2.43 -5.22
CA VAL A 24 -11.43 1.99 -6.33
C VAL A 24 -12.64 1.20 -5.82
N LEU A 25 -12.45 0.43 -4.74
CA LEU A 25 -13.51 -0.33 -4.09
C LEU A 25 -14.37 0.51 -3.14
N ASN A 26 -14.18 1.83 -3.08
CA ASN A 26 -14.91 2.76 -2.21
C ASN A 26 -14.86 2.40 -0.71
N TYR A 27 -13.70 1.92 -0.24
CA TYR A 27 -13.48 1.78 1.21
C TYR A 27 -13.46 3.15 1.89
N PRO A 28 -13.77 3.22 3.20
CA PRO A 28 -13.74 4.48 3.94
C PRO A 28 -12.39 5.19 3.82
N LYS A 29 -12.43 6.50 3.59
CA LYS A 29 -11.23 7.33 3.41
C LYS A 29 -10.22 7.17 4.56
N SER A 30 -10.70 7.09 5.80
CA SER A 30 -9.88 6.89 6.99
C SER A 30 -9.06 5.59 6.95
N ILE A 31 -9.66 4.48 6.50
CA ILE A 31 -8.97 3.19 6.34
C ILE A 31 -7.87 3.31 5.29
N VAL A 32 -8.17 3.96 4.17
CA VAL A 32 -7.20 4.15 3.10
C VAL A 32 -6.03 5.02 3.54
N GLU A 33 -6.30 6.14 4.22
CA GLU A 33 -5.27 7.05 4.73
C GLU A 33 -4.39 6.38 5.79
N GLN A 34 -5.00 5.60 6.69
CA GLN A 34 -4.26 4.84 7.70
C GLN A 34 -3.32 3.81 7.04
N ALA A 35 -3.83 3.03 6.09
CA ALA A 35 -3.01 2.05 5.36
C ALA A 35 -1.85 2.73 4.59
N GLN A 36 -2.09 3.91 4.00
CA GLN A 36 -1.03 4.70 3.36
C GLN A 36 0.03 5.15 4.36
N LYS A 37 -0.38 5.62 5.53
CA LYS A 37 0.54 6.06 6.60
C LYS A 37 1.41 4.92 7.12
N GLU A 38 0.81 3.78 7.46
CA GLU A 38 1.54 2.60 7.95
C GLU A 38 2.53 2.07 6.91
N SER A 39 2.10 2.05 5.65
CA SER A 39 2.94 1.68 4.52
C SER A 39 4.19 2.55 4.38
N LEU A 40 4.07 3.86 4.60
CA LEU A 40 5.20 4.81 4.54
C LEU A 40 6.15 4.61 5.71
N LEU A 41 5.60 4.43 6.92
CA LEU A 41 6.40 4.12 8.11
C LEU A 41 7.20 2.83 7.93
N PHE A 42 6.58 1.81 7.34
CA PHE A 42 7.28 0.56 7.03
C PHE A 42 8.40 0.75 6.00
N ASP A 43 8.23 1.61 4.99
CA ASP A 43 9.31 1.86 4.02
C ASP A 43 10.54 2.49 4.67
N GLU A 44 10.33 3.38 5.64
CA GLU A 44 11.40 4.07 6.37
C GLU A 44 12.04 3.17 7.44
N GLN A 45 11.22 2.51 8.25
CA GLN A 45 11.67 1.82 9.47
C GLN A 45 11.86 0.32 9.26
N ARG A 46 11.31 -0.23 8.17
CA ARG A 46 11.28 -1.68 7.87
C ARG A 46 10.60 -2.48 8.98
N GLN A 47 9.70 -1.83 9.73
CA GLN A 47 8.91 -2.38 10.83
C GLN A 47 7.49 -1.82 10.75
N TRP A 48 6.47 -2.66 11.01
CA TRP A 48 5.07 -2.25 10.95
C TRP A 48 4.62 -1.56 12.24
N TYR A 49 5.15 -2.00 13.37
CA TYR A 49 4.90 -1.44 14.68
C TYR A 49 6.24 -1.35 15.41
N PRO A 50 6.60 -0.20 16.01
CA PRO A 50 7.74 -0.15 16.91
C PRO A 50 7.49 -1.13 18.07
N PHE A 51 8.54 -1.82 18.52
CA PHE A 51 8.45 -2.63 19.73
C PHE A 51 8.24 -1.70 20.93
N ASP A 52 7.20 -1.98 21.73
CA ASP A 52 6.99 -1.37 23.06
C ASP A 52 8.11 -1.75 24.04
#